data_AF-A0A1C7M764-F1
#
_entry.id   AF-A0A1C7M764-F1
#
_cell.length_a   1.000
_cell.length_b   1.000
_cell.length_c   1.000
_cell.angle_alpha   90.00
_cell.angle_beta   90.00
_cell.angle_gamma   90.00
#
_symmetry.space_group_name_H-M   'P 1'
#
loop_
_entity.id
_entity.type
_entity.pdbx_description
1 polymer ?
#
loop_
_entity_poly.entity_id
_entity_poly.type
_entity_poly.pdbx_seq_one_letter_code
_entity_poly.pdbx_strand_id
1 'polypeptide(L)'
;MRRPTGRFWGEMRLAVRVGMEGKIKSGYAGFRSKPRPTLFGEMTEDVSNHRFLALRLRAGGHPRTRNSYYVNIQTDGPIVTDLWQHRLYFHRDDGGWEDIFIPFQDFVLTNAGEVSPYQIEMFRERVRTIGISLLGGKTSIEGPYELGIDSIRAVNEEDVTTPSALQKELSEGTQWERHAV
;
A
#
# COMPACT_ATOMS: atom_id res chain seq x y z
N MET A 1 -20.79 -1.01 15.70
CA MET A 1 -19.45 -0.91 15.05
C MET A 1 -19.36 0.43 14.33
N ARG A 2 -18.26 1.19 14.48
CA ARG A 2 -18.06 2.45 13.73
C ARG A 2 -18.05 2.15 12.22
N ARG A 3 -18.76 2.97 11.44
CA ARG A 3 -18.73 2.92 9.98
C ARG A 3 -17.34 3.38 9.50
N PRO A 4 -16.79 2.80 8.42
CA PRO A 4 -15.54 3.26 7.86
C PRO A 4 -15.69 4.67 7.27
N THR A 5 -14.63 5.47 7.33
CA THR A 5 -14.54 6.77 6.66
C THR A 5 -14.58 6.59 5.13
N GLY A 6 -13.88 5.57 4.62
CA GLY A 6 -13.87 5.19 3.22
C GLY A 6 -14.00 3.68 3.04
N ARG A 7 -14.62 3.25 1.93
CA ARG A 7 -14.76 1.84 1.57
C ARG A 7 -14.23 1.62 0.16
N PHE A 8 -13.14 0.88 0.04
CA PHE A 8 -12.57 0.48 -1.23
C PHE A 8 -12.98 -0.96 -1.52
N TRP A 9 -13.87 -1.16 -2.50
CA TRP A 9 -14.48 -2.48 -2.76
C TRP A 9 -14.78 -2.66 -4.25
N GLY A 10 -14.94 -3.92 -4.66
CA GLY A 10 -15.27 -4.29 -6.04
C GLY A 10 -15.06 -5.77 -6.31
N GLU A 11 -15.07 -6.14 -7.59
CA GLU A 11 -14.83 -7.50 -8.07
C GLU A 11 -13.54 -7.52 -8.89
N MET A 12 -12.50 -8.20 -8.41
CA MET A 12 -11.23 -8.34 -9.12
C MET A 12 -11.36 -9.40 -10.23
N ARG A 13 -11.06 -9.03 -11.47
CA ARG A 13 -11.11 -9.90 -12.64
C ARG A 13 -9.80 -9.84 -13.42
N LEU A 14 -9.29 -10.98 -13.86
CA LEU A 14 -8.07 -11.10 -14.67
C LEU A 14 -8.37 -11.32 -16.14
N ALA A 15 -9.61 -11.65 -16.48
CA ALA A 15 -10.05 -11.78 -17.86
C ALA A 15 -9.76 -10.49 -18.63
N VAL A 16 -8.99 -10.63 -19.71
CA VAL A 16 -8.69 -9.55 -20.67
C VAL A 16 -9.53 -9.73 -21.93
N ARG A 17 -9.58 -8.70 -22.76
CA ARG A 17 -10.18 -8.84 -24.08
C ARG A 17 -9.41 -9.86 -24.91
N VAL A 18 -10.14 -10.63 -25.71
CA VAL A 18 -9.55 -11.60 -26.65
C VAL A 18 -8.49 -10.92 -27.51
N GLY A 19 -7.31 -11.52 -27.61
CA GLY A 19 -6.15 -11.01 -28.34
C GLY A 19 -5.19 -10.15 -27.51
N MET A 20 -5.52 -9.87 -26.25
CA MET A 20 -4.69 -9.12 -25.29
C MET A 20 -4.06 -10.01 -24.22
N GLU A 21 -4.30 -11.32 -24.26
CA GLU A 21 -3.70 -12.31 -23.36
C GLU A 21 -2.16 -12.23 -23.43
N GLY A 22 -1.51 -12.13 -22.27
CA GLY A 22 -0.06 -11.98 -22.17
C GLY A 22 0.51 -10.63 -22.62
N LYS A 23 -0.30 -9.75 -23.22
CA LYS A 23 0.13 -8.41 -23.67
C LYS A 23 -0.09 -7.32 -22.64
N ILE A 24 -1.00 -7.53 -21.68
CA ILE A 24 -1.30 -6.58 -20.61
C ILE A 24 -1.28 -7.28 -19.25
N LYS A 25 -0.81 -6.55 -18.24
CA LYS A 25 -0.97 -6.94 -16.83
C LYS A 25 -2.44 -6.71 -16.46
N SER A 26 -3.21 -7.78 -16.27
CA SER A 26 -4.62 -7.70 -15.87
C SER A 26 -4.77 -7.60 -14.35
N GLY A 27 -5.98 -7.32 -13.88
CA GLY A 27 -6.29 -7.28 -12.46
C GLY A 27 -5.56 -6.18 -11.69
N TYR A 28 -6.06 -4.95 -11.79
CA TYR A 28 -5.61 -3.83 -10.97
C TYR A 28 -6.82 -3.06 -10.47
N ALA A 29 -6.82 -2.75 -9.18
CA ALA A 29 -7.72 -1.77 -8.60
C ALA A 29 -6.91 -0.92 -7.62
N GLY A 30 -7.19 0.36 -7.52
CA GLY A 30 -6.51 1.19 -6.55
C GLY A 30 -7.11 2.59 -6.46
N PHE A 31 -6.75 3.26 -5.38
CA PHE A 31 -7.03 4.68 -5.20
C PHE A 31 -5.77 5.34 -4.65
N ARG A 32 -5.72 6.67 -4.76
CA ARG A 32 -4.69 7.50 -4.14
C ARG A 32 -5.27 8.84 -3.73
N SER A 33 -4.60 9.52 -2.81
CA SER A 33 -4.89 10.91 -2.50
C SER A 33 -4.77 11.77 -3.76
N LYS A 34 -5.58 12.83 -3.82
CA LYS A 34 -5.65 13.72 -4.98
C LYS A 34 -4.32 14.50 -5.11
N PRO A 35 -3.63 14.45 -6.26
CA PRO A 35 -2.53 15.35 -6.56
C PRO A 35 -2.95 16.82 -6.39
N ARG A 36 -2.06 17.67 -5.89
CA ARG A 36 -2.35 19.08 -5.59
C ARG A 36 -1.39 20.01 -6.35
N PRO A 37 -1.59 20.18 -7.68
CA PRO A 37 -0.74 21.06 -8.47
C PRO A 37 -0.97 22.54 -8.13
N THR A 38 0.08 23.34 -8.28
CA THR A 38 0.12 24.79 -8.09
C THR A 38 0.86 25.45 -9.27
N LEU A 39 0.89 26.78 -9.32
CA LEU A 39 1.68 27.52 -10.34
C LEU A 39 3.20 27.33 -10.19
N PHE A 40 3.66 26.85 -9.04
CA PHE A 40 5.08 26.73 -8.69
C PHE A 40 5.53 25.28 -8.46
N GLY A 41 4.74 24.29 -8.90
CA GLY A 41 5.01 22.86 -8.68
C GLY A 41 3.83 22.15 -8.06
N GLU A 42 4.07 21.13 -7.24
CA GLU A 42 3.03 20.35 -6.56
C GLU A 42 3.12 20.49 -5.05
N MET A 43 1.99 20.59 -4.35
CA MET A 43 1.98 20.60 -2.88
C MET A 43 2.28 19.21 -2.34
N THR A 44 3.34 19.11 -1.56
CA THR A 44 3.78 17.89 -0.91
C THR A 44 3.56 17.95 0.60
N GLU A 45 3.56 16.79 1.23
CA GLU A 45 3.59 16.63 2.68
C GLU A 45 5.02 16.28 3.13
N ASP A 46 5.43 16.81 4.28
CA ASP A 46 6.70 16.48 4.93
C ASP A 46 6.44 15.50 6.08
N VAL A 47 6.92 14.26 5.92
CA VAL A 47 6.85 13.20 6.94
C VAL A 47 8.24 12.79 7.45
N SER A 48 9.27 13.61 7.21
CA SER A 48 10.66 13.35 7.63
C SER A 48 10.82 13.16 9.15
N ASN A 49 9.97 13.82 9.94
CA ASN A 49 9.92 13.71 11.41
C ASN A 49 9.03 12.57 11.94
N HIS A 50 8.54 11.69 11.08
CA HIS A 50 7.70 10.55 11.46
C HIS A 50 8.35 9.23 11.05
N ARG A 51 8.37 8.26 11.96
CA ARG A 51 8.99 6.95 11.72
C ARG A 51 8.07 5.98 10.96
N PHE A 52 6.76 6.06 11.18
CA PHE A 52 5.80 5.09 10.65
C PHE A 52 4.67 5.74 9.84
N LEU A 53 4.20 5.01 8.84
CA LEU A 53 2.87 5.18 8.28
C LEU A 53 1.89 4.28 9.05
N ALA A 54 0.96 4.88 9.77
CA ALA A 54 -0.12 4.19 10.48
C ALA A 54 -1.39 4.13 9.62
N LEU A 55 -1.98 2.94 9.56
CA LEU A 55 -3.17 2.63 8.78
C LEU A 55 -4.18 1.92 9.67
N ARG A 56 -5.36 2.51 9.87
CA ARG A 56 -6.47 1.83 10.54
C ARG A 56 -7.41 1.27 9.49
N LEU A 57 -7.35 -0.05 9.30
CA LEU A 57 -7.97 -0.74 8.18
C LEU A 57 -8.84 -1.92 8.65
N ARG A 58 -9.74 -2.35 7.77
CA ARG A 58 -10.59 -3.52 7.97
C ARG A 58 -10.61 -4.40 6.72
N ALA A 59 -9.93 -5.54 6.84
CA ALA A 59 -9.97 -6.71 5.96
C ALA A 59 -11.39 -7.24 5.66
N GLY A 60 -11.96 -7.01 4.48
CA GLY A 60 -13.21 -7.63 4.01
C GLY A 60 -13.05 -8.40 2.69
N GLY A 61 -14.17 -8.78 2.08
CA GLY A 61 -14.20 -9.50 0.81
C GLY A 61 -13.88 -11.00 0.95
N HIS A 62 -13.42 -11.62 -0.12
CA HIS A 62 -13.06 -13.04 -0.12
C HIS A 62 -11.73 -13.26 0.63
N PRO A 63 -11.55 -14.34 1.41
CA PRO A 63 -10.30 -14.61 2.13
C PRO A 63 -9.04 -14.55 1.25
N ARG A 64 -9.16 -14.98 0.00
CA ARG A 64 -8.06 -14.97 -1.00
C ARG A 64 -7.57 -13.57 -1.40
N THR A 65 -8.39 -12.53 -1.30
CA THR A 65 -8.00 -11.15 -1.65
C THR A 65 -7.40 -10.41 -0.46
N ARG A 66 -7.48 -10.98 0.76
CA ARG A 66 -7.15 -10.31 2.03
C ARG A 66 -5.72 -9.76 2.07
N ASN A 67 -4.75 -10.53 1.63
CA ASN A 67 -3.33 -10.17 1.69
C ASN A 67 -2.78 -9.69 0.34
N SER A 68 -3.63 -9.18 -0.55
CA SER A 68 -3.22 -8.75 -1.90
C SER A 68 -3.16 -7.24 -2.06
N TYR A 69 -3.31 -6.50 -0.96
CA TYR A 69 -3.24 -5.05 -0.94
C TYR A 69 -1.80 -4.54 -0.78
N TYR A 70 -1.51 -3.43 -1.42
CA TYR A 70 -0.25 -2.71 -1.34
C TYR A 70 -0.52 -1.25 -1.01
N VAL A 71 0.26 -0.70 -0.09
CA VAL A 71 0.33 0.74 0.15
C VAL A 71 1.38 1.31 -0.79
N ASN A 72 1.06 2.44 -1.39
CA ASN A 72 1.88 3.09 -2.38
C ASN A 72 2.10 4.54 -1.98
N ILE A 73 3.35 4.99 -1.96
CA ILE A 73 3.73 6.38 -1.72
C ILE A 73 4.47 6.89 -2.95
N GLN A 74 4.02 8.04 -3.46
CA GLN A 74 4.72 8.76 -4.52
C GLN A 74 5.36 10.01 -3.93
N THR A 75 6.66 10.20 -4.17
CA THR A 75 7.41 11.38 -3.74
C THR A 75 7.69 12.32 -4.92
N ASP A 76 8.11 13.55 -4.62
CA ASP A 76 8.58 14.56 -5.58
C ASP A 76 10.00 14.27 -6.08
N GLY A 77 10.21 13.05 -6.56
CA GLY A 77 11.48 12.60 -7.13
C GLY A 77 11.64 12.95 -8.61
N PRO A 78 12.86 12.76 -9.16
CA PRO A 78 13.14 13.04 -10.57
C PRO A 78 12.43 12.06 -11.53
N ILE A 79 12.10 10.86 -11.07
CA ILE A 79 11.46 9.81 -11.87
C ILE A 79 9.99 9.70 -11.47
N VAL A 80 9.09 10.12 -12.35
CA VAL A 80 7.65 10.19 -12.06
C VAL A 80 6.98 8.82 -11.89
N THR A 81 7.59 7.77 -12.46
CA THR A 81 7.11 6.39 -12.37
C THR A 81 7.56 5.68 -11.11
N ASP A 82 8.39 6.32 -10.29
CA ASP A 82 8.84 5.78 -9.02
C ASP A 82 7.69 5.73 -8.02
N LEU A 83 7.57 4.59 -7.38
CA LEU A 83 6.56 4.31 -6.39
C LEU A 83 7.17 3.49 -5.28
N TRP A 84 7.05 3.99 -4.06
CA TRP A 84 7.42 3.28 -2.85
C TRP A 84 6.28 2.36 -2.47
N GLN A 85 6.51 1.06 -2.45
CA GLN A 85 5.48 0.06 -2.24
C GLN A 85 5.76 -0.79 -0.99
N HIS A 86 4.72 -1.06 -0.22
CA HIS A 86 4.74 -2.02 0.88
C HIS A 86 3.49 -2.88 0.85
N ARG A 87 3.63 -4.20 1.03
CA ARG A 87 2.50 -5.13 1.07
C ARG A 87 1.79 -5.04 2.41
N LEU A 88 0.45 -5.07 2.42
CA LEU A 88 -0.32 -5.14 3.65
C LEU A 88 -0.53 -6.59 4.07
N TYR A 89 -0.24 -6.85 5.35
CA TYR A 89 -0.58 -8.10 6.02
C TYR A 89 -1.61 -7.83 7.10
N PHE A 90 -2.68 -8.60 7.09
CA PHE A 90 -3.70 -8.55 8.14
C PHE A 90 -3.52 -9.75 9.04
N HIS A 91 -3.35 -9.52 10.34
CA HIS A 91 -3.22 -10.60 11.32
C HIS A 91 -4.57 -11.07 11.85
N ARG A 92 -5.60 -10.21 11.80
CA ARG A 92 -6.97 -10.62 12.12
C ARG A 92 -7.56 -11.40 10.94
N ASP A 93 -8.57 -12.23 11.18
CA ASP A 93 -9.44 -12.84 10.17
C ASP A 93 -10.94 -12.72 10.53
N ASP A 94 -11.25 -12.24 11.73
CA ASP A 94 -12.60 -12.00 12.27
C ASP A 94 -13.35 -10.80 11.66
N GLY A 95 -12.74 -10.15 10.66
CA GLY A 95 -13.28 -8.94 10.05
C GLY A 95 -13.32 -7.75 11.01
N GLY A 96 -12.49 -7.71 12.05
CA GLY A 96 -12.30 -6.56 12.92
C GLY A 96 -11.43 -5.44 12.30
N TRP A 97 -11.39 -4.30 12.99
CA TRP A 97 -10.45 -3.22 12.67
C TRP A 97 -9.05 -3.59 13.18
N GLU A 98 -8.03 -3.22 12.42
CA GLU A 98 -6.62 -3.45 12.72
C GLU A 98 -5.83 -2.17 12.47
N ASP A 99 -4.93 -1.83 13.39
CA ASP A 99 -3.96 -0.75 13.21
C ASP A 99 -2.65 -1.37 12.73
N ILE A 100 -2.22 -0.99 11.53
CA ILE A 100 -0.99 -1.45 10.88
C ILE A 100 0.00 -0.28 10.88
N PHE A 101 1.24 -0.51 11.29
CA PHE A 101 2.27 0.52 11.45
C PHE A 101 3.50 0.13 10.63
N ILE A 102 3.66 0.76 9.46
CA ILE A 102 4.73 0.43 8.52
C ILE A 102 5.86 1.44 8.66
N PRO A 103 7.09 1.04 9.02
CA PRO A 103 8.23 1.95 8.98
C PRO A 103 8.43 2.50 7.57
N PHE A 104 8.65 3.82 7.42
CA PHE A 104 8.86 4.39 6.08
C PHE A 104 10.07 3.78 5.35
N GLN A 105 11.09 3.36 6.10
CA GLN A 105 12.29 2.68 5.59
C GLN A 105 12.02 1.28 5.00
N ASP A 106 10.89 0.65 5.34
CA ASP A 106 10.59 -0.71 4.87
C ASP A 106 9.88 -0.69 3.50
N PHE A 107 9.43 0.47 3.03
CA PHE A 107 8.91 0.61 1.67
C PHE A 107 10.01 0.41 0.64
N VAL A 108 9.70 -0.30 -0.44
CA VAL A 108 10.65 -0.48 -1.53
C VAL A 108 10.32 0.33 -2.75
N LEU A 109 11.38 0.88 -3.33
CA LEU A 109 11.32 1.61 -4.56
C LEU A 109 11.05 0.65 -5.71
N THR A 110 9.97 0.94 -6.43
CA THR A 110 9.59 0.28 -7.66
C THR A 110 9.45 1.30 -8.79
N ASN A 111 9.68 0.85 -10.01
CA ASN A 111 9.51 1.63 -11.23
C ASN A 111 8.64 0.82 -12.19
N ALA A 112 7.52 1.40 -12.64
CA ALA A 112 6.56 0.72 -13.50
C ALA A 112 6.10 -0.68 -12.97
N GLY A 113 6.09 -0.83 -11.65
CA GLY A 113 5.70 -2.06 -10.95
C GLY A 113 6.77 -3.15 -10.89
N GLU A 114 8.01 -2.86 -11.29
CA GLU A 114 9.17 -3.71 -11.07
C GLU A 114 10.06 -3.10 -9.97
N VAL A 115 10.69 -3.95 -9.14
CA VAL A 115 11.59 -3.48 -8.08
C VAL A 115 12.79 -2.78 -8.72
N SER A 116 13.12 -1.58 -8.23
CA SER A 116 14.29 -0.86 -8.72
C SER A 116 15.57 -1.65 -8.39
N PRO A 117 16.49 -1.84 -9.35
CA PRO A 117 17.77 -2.49 -9.08
C PRO A 117 18.66 -1.66 -8.14
N TYR A 118 18.41 -0.35 -8.05
CA TYR A 118 19.09 0.56 -7.13
C TYR A 118 18.08 1.10 -6.12
N GLN A 119 18.21 0.67 -4.87
CA GLN A 119 17.44 1.24 -3.77
C GLN A 119 18.12 2.52 -3.28
N ILE A 120 17.32 3.54 -3.05
CA ILE A 120 17.71 4.80 -2.42
C ILE A 120 16.85 5.00 -1.18
N GLU A 121 17.04 6.09 -0.45
CA GLU A 121 16.14 6.48 0.63
C GLU A 121 14.90 7.20 0.08
N MET A 122 13.74 7.00 0.70
CA MET A 122 12.52 7.72 0.37
C MET A 122 12.67 9.21 0.66
N PHE A 123 12.29 10.06 -0.30
CA PHE A 123 12.30 11.52 -0.11
C PHE A 123 11.10 11.97 0.74
N ARG A 124 11.18 11.76 2.06
CA ARG A 124 10.08 11.90 3.03
C ARG A 124 9.63 13.34 3.24
N GLU A 125 10.47 14.33 2.93
CA GLU A 125 10.16 15.76 2.98
C GLU A 125 9.16 16.17 1.88
N ARG A 126 9.00 15.33 0.84
CA ARG A 126 8.19 15.66 -0.34
C ARG A 126 7.29 14.52 -0.79
N VAL A 127 6.41 14.05 0.09
CA VAL A 127 5.38 13.08 -0.26
C VAL A 127 4.26 13.76 -1.06
N ARG A 128 4.03 13.33 -2.30
CA ARG A 128 2.95 13.84 -3.17
C ARG A 128 1.63 13.12 -2.91
N THR A 129 1.65 11.79 -2.97
CA THR A 129 0.44 10.98 -2.83
C THR A 129 0.65 9.72 -2.02
N ILE A 130 -0.41 9.28 -1.34
CA ILE A 130 -0.50 7.99 -0.67
C ILE A 130 -1.74 7.27 -1.23
N GLY A 131 -1.61 6.00 -1.54
CA GLY A 131 -2.69 5.20 -2.09
C GLY A 131 -2.61 3.75 -1.67
N ILE A 132 -3.70 3.02 -1.91
CA ILE A 132 -3.75 1.58 -1.72
C ILE A 132 -4.20 0.95 -3.04
N SER A 133 -3.54 -0.12 -3.44
CA SER A 133 -3.87 -0.91 -4.63
C SER A 133 -4.04 -2.38 -4.30
N LEU A 134 -4.75 -3.10 -5.15
CA LEU A 134 -4.90 -4.55 -5.19
C LEU A 134 -4.32 -5.03 -6.52
N LEU A 135 -3.34 -5.94 -6.47
CA LEU A 135 -2.66 -6.47 -7.66
C LEU A 135 -3.10 -7.91 -7.92
N GLY A 136 -4.06 -8.10 -8.82
CA GLY A 136 -4.59 -9.41 -9.20
C GLY A 136 -3.68 -10.17 -10.17
N GLY A 137 -3.26 -9.56 -11.28
CA GLY A 137 -2.61 -10.29 -12.37
C GLY A 137 -1.25 -10.90 -12.03
N LYS A 138 -0.43 -10.21 -11.22
CA LYS A 138 0.87 -10.77 -10.77
C LYS A 138 0.69 -11.92 -9.76
N THR A 139 -0.44 -12.00 -9.07
CA THR A 139 -0.67 -12.93 -7.97
C THR A 139 -1.75 -13.97 -8.27
N SER A 140 -2.33 -13.94 -9.48
CA SER A 140 -3.47 -14.78 -9.89
C SER A 140 -4.65 -14.70 -8.91
N ILE A 141 -4.90 -13.51 -8.36
CA ILE A 141 -5.98 -13.25 -7.42
C ILE A 141 -7.19 -12.63 -8.12
N GLU A 142 -8.35 -13.26 -7.93
CA GLU A 142 -9.67 -12.85 -8.42
C GLU A 142 -10.72 -12.89 -7.30
N GLY A 143 -11.85 -12.24 -7.56
CA GLY A 143 -13.04 -12.30 -6.70
C GLY A 143 -13.33 -11.00 -5.96
N PRO A 144 -14.35 -11.00 -5.09
CA PRO A 144 -14.80 -9.81 -4.39
C PRO A 144 -13.74 -9.36 -3.38
N TYR A 145 -13.37 -8.08 -3.45
CA TYR A 145 -12.46 -7.46 -2.50
C TYR A 145 -13.18 -6.34 -1.75
N GLU A 146 -12.81 -6.16 -0.49
CA GLU A 146 -13.24 -5.03 0.32
C GLU A 146 -12.17 -4.63 1.33
N LEU A 147 -11.95 -3.33 1.45
CA LEU A 147 -11.10 -2.71 2.44
C LEU A 147 -11.86 -1.52 3.05
N GLY A 148 -12.18 -1.63 4.34
CA GLY A 148 -12.63 -0.51 5.14
C GLY A 148 -11.43 0.34 5.57
N ILE A 149 -11.55 1.66 5.41
CA ILE A 149 -10.49 2.63 5.73
C ILE A 149 -11.05 3.61 6.74
N ASP A 150 -10.45 3.69 7.92
CA ASP A 150 -10.79 4.69 8.93
C ASP A 150 -9.85 5.89 8.83
N SER A 151 -8.53 5.64 8.87
CA SER A 151 -7.50 6.68 8.81
C SER A 151 -6.17 6.19 8.23
N ILE A 152 -5.44 7.14 7.65
CA ILE A 152 -4.04 7.02 7.18
C ILE A 152 -3.29 8.20 7.82
N ARG A 153 -2.24 7.92 8.58
CA ARG A 153 -1.53 8.93 9.41
C ARG A 153 -0.02 8.68 9.38
N ALA A 154 0.78 9.74 9.49
CA ALA A 154 2.19 9.63 9.84
C ALA A 154 2.32 9.74 11.36
N VAL A 155 3.09 8.85 12.00
CA VAL A 155 3.17 8.76 13.47
C VAL A 155 4.58 8.35 13.93
N ASN A 156 4.83 8.50 15.22
CA ASN A 156 6.06 8.04 15.89
C ASN A 156 5.78 6.92 16.91
N GLU A 157 6.81 6.46 17.62
CA GLU A 157 6.72 5.32 18.54
C GLU A 157 5.71 5.53 19.66
N GLU A 158 5.59 6.76 20.14
CA GLU A 158 4.66 7.16 21.20
C GLU A 158 3.19 6.96 20.83
N ASP A 159 2.87 6.92 19.54
CA ASP A 159 1.52 6.74 19.02
C ASP A 159 1.15 5.26 18.79
N VAL A 160 2.13 4.35 18.88
CA VAL A 160 1.92 2.94 18.56
C VAL A 160 1.29 2.22 19.75
N THR A 161 -0.01 2.00 19.66
CA THR A 161 -0.82 1.43 20.74
C THR A 161 -0.56 -0.06 21.03
N THR A 162 0.24 -0.75 20.20
CA THR A 162 0.53 -2.18 20.34
C THR A 162 2.00 -2.50 20.02
N PRO A 163 2.89 -2.54 21.03
CA PRO A 163 4.33 -2.79 20.82
C PRO A 163 4.66 -4.13 20.15
N SER A 164 3.81 -5.15 20.30
CA SER A 164 4.03 -6.47 19.70
C SER A 164 3.81 -6.51 18.18
N ALA A 165 2.97 -5.62 17.63
CA ALA A 165 2.80 -5.48 16.19
C ALA A 165 4.06 -4.91 15.53
N LEU A 166 4.69 -3.96 16.22
CA LEU A 166 5.95 -3.32 15.86
C LEU A 166 7.11 -4.33 15.83
N GLN A 167 7.20 -5.22 16.83
CA GLN A 167 8.19 -6.30 16.85
C GLN A 167 8.00 -7.32 15.74
N LYS A 168 6.75 -7.62 15.36
CA LYS A 168 6.45 -8.63 14.35
C LYS A 168 6.76 -8.14 12.93
N GLU A 169 6.36 -6.91 12.58
CA GLU A 169 6.71 -6.32 11.28
C GLU A 169 8.22 -6.11 11.12
N LEU A 170 8.92 -5.61 12.15
CA LEU A 170 10.39 -5.46 12.12
C LEU A 170 11.13 -6.81 12.01
N SER A 171 10.57 -7.90 12.54
CA SER A 171 11.21 -9.23 12.53
C SER A 171 11.03 -10.01 11.23
N GLU A 172 9.99 -9.70 10.46
CA GLU A 172 9.62 -10.49 9.29
C GLU A 172 10.24 -9.98 7.99
N GLY A 173 10.80 -8.76 7.99
CA GLY A 173 11.40 -8.13 6.81
C GLY A 173 10.39 -7.91 5.68
N THR A 174 10.73 -7.05 4.73
CA THR A 174 9.87 -6.82 3.57
C THR A 174 10.06 -7.94 2.55
N GLN A 175 8.96 -8.41 1.96
CA GLN A 175 8.85 -9.73 1.34
C GLN A 175 9.75 -9.99 0.10
N TRP A 176 10.44 -9.00 -0.47
CA TRP A 176 11.32 -9.24 -1.62
C TRP A 176 12.56 -10.10 -1.30
N GLU A 177 12.88 -10.28 -0.01
CA GLU A 177 13.89 -11.23 0.47
C GLU A 177 13.32 -12.65 0.68
N ARG A 178 11.99 -12.78 0.77
CA ARG A 178 11.31 -14.06 1.00
C ARG A 178 10.81 -14.61 -0.34
N HIS A 179 11.53 -15.58 -0.88
CA HIS A 179 11.05 -16.40 -2.00
C HIS A 179 9.68 -17.00 -1.62
N ALA A 180 8.73 -16.92 -2.54
CA ALA A 180 7.45 -17.62 -2.38
C ALA A 180 7.75 -19.12 -2.28
N VAL A 181 7.40 -19.72 -1.13
CA VAL A 181 7.24 -21.18 -1.02
C VAL A 181 5.86 -21.53 -1.55
#